data_AF-X1M474-F1
#
_entry.id   AF-X1M474-F1
#
_cell.length_a   1.000
_cell.length_b   1.000
_cell.length_c   1.000
_cell.angle_alpha   90.00
_cell.angle_beta   90.00
_cell.angle_gamma   90.00
#
_symmetry.space_group_name_H-M   'P 1'
#
loop_
_entity.id
_entity.type
_entity.pdbx_description
1 polymer ?
#
loop_
_entity_poly.entity_id
_entity_poly.type
_entity_poly.pdbx_seq_one_letter_code
_entity_poly.pdbx_strand_id
1 'polypeptide(L)'
;DNYGLVTSYNAGGWDDHNASNVEPLVNDLAWLMDTDGQRTMMPHNGTDVMDMQAGIDQYLNNTGYAADYNETTVLWPEFDWIEEEVERCEDVVLLLGFWQYEEMGPGEWYWWRVGGHYVTCAGVNSTGLQLGISDPCFDNAEATVQPRVPVPHPYPHNASVHNDTQYVSHDIYNVIQFIPGPGGPPCWALQNYAVGKPIVGFIGQNSGANLTPQGPYDPIFPMVTTIDYAVAVSPVAGVNATLVGNVTFVGRGSNNTKWIEDFAVHFFQNGNETAWSPITATTNTTGFFTVPGLETGTYDVGIKNATCLSEVVTNVTLTAGNTTPPVDFGTPREGDVTNDDFVDMLDLGTLAGAWNTWPGQPGWDTRCDFNRDGFIDMLDLGPLAGNWGQWGEILDL
;
A
#
# COMPACT_ATOMS: atom_id res chain seq x y z
N ASP A 1 -2.39 1.35 -19.92
CA ASP A 1 -2.94 2.51 -20.65
C ASP A 1 -4.39 2.87 -20.34
N ASN A 2 -4.95 2.47 -19.19
CA ASN A 2 -6.27 2.98 -18.79
C ASN A 2 -6.24 3.65 -17.41
N TYR A 3 -5.05 3.88 -16.85
CA TYR A 3 -4.91 4.49 -15.54
C TYR A 3 -4.82 6.00 -15.71
N GLY A 4 -5.85 6.73 -15.27
CA GLY A 4 -6.05 8.15 -15.57
C GLY A 4 -5.23 9.13 -14.74
N LEU A 5 -4.23 8.66 -13.97
CA LEU A 5 -3.36 9.53 -13.18
C LEU A 5 -2.52 10.47 -14.06
N VAL A 6 -2.10 9.99 -15.23
CA VAL A 6 -1.53 10.82 -16.29
C VAL A 6 -2.44 10.71 -17.50
N THR A 7 -2.82 11.84 -18.09
CA THR A 7 -3.66 11.87 -19.29
C THR A 7 -2.94 12.56 -20.43
N SER A 8 -3.43 12.39 -21.65
CA SER A 8 -2.90 13.12 -22.80
C SER A 8 -3.28 14.59 -22.73
N TYR A 9 -2.28 15.47 -22.69
CA TYR A 9 -2.45 16.93 -22.76
C TYR A 9 -2.83 17.41 -24.17
N ASN A 10 -2.90 16.51 -25.16
CA ASN A 10 -3.42 16.78 -26.49
C ASN A 10 -4.29 15.62 -26.96
N ALA A 11 -5.49 15.53 -26.39
CA ALA A 11 -6.45 14.47 -26.70
C ALA A 11 -6.74 14.39 -28.22
N GLY A 12 -6.42 13.23 -28.80
CA GLY A 12 -6.55 12.98 -30.24
C GLY A 12 -5.33 13.35 -31.09
N GLY A 13 -4.32 14.02 -30.50
CA GLY A 13 -3.02 14.31 -31.12
C GLY A 13 -1.96 13.26 -30.80
N TRP A 14 -1.83 12.89 -29.52
CA TRP A 14 -0.93 11.82 -29.06
C TRP A 14 -1.46 11.11 -27.82
N ASP A 15 -0.88 9.95 -27.55
CA ASP A 15 -1.14 9.11 -26.38
C ASP A 15 -0.46 9.66 -25.11
N ASP A 16 -0.95 9.28 -23.93
CA ASP A 16 -0.42 9.72 -22.63
C ASP A 16 1.02 9.25 -22.38
N HIS A 17 1.43 8.10 -22.94
CA HIS A 17 2.80 7.59 -22.92
C HIS A 17 3.71 8.14 -24.03
N ASN A 18 3.24 9.10 -24.83
CA ASN A 18 4.06 9.73 -25.87
C ASN A 18 5.08 10.70 -25.25
N ALA A 19 6.31 10.72 -25.76
CA ALA A 19 7.34 11.67 -25.32
C ALA A 19 6.92 13.15 -25.44
N SER A 20 6.01 13.48 -26.37
CA SER A 20 5.46 14.83 -26.52
C SER A 20 4.54 15.23 -25.36
N ASN A 21 4.11 14.30 -24.52
CA ASN A 21 3.28 14.53 -23.35
C ASN A 21 4.10 14.99 -22.12
N VAL A 22 5.42 14.79 -22.13
CA VAL A 22 6.32 15.09 -21.01
C VAL A 22 6.39 16.58 -20.72
N GLU A 23 6.65 17.42 -21.72
CA GLU A 23 6.80 18.87 -21.52
C GLU A 23 5.51 19.53 -20.99
N PRO A 24 4.30 19.24 -21.55
CA PRO A 24 3.05 19.73 -20.96
C PRO A 24 2.82 19.26 -19.53
N LEU A 25 3.07 17.98 -19.21
CA LEU A 25 2.92 17.44 -17.86
C LEU A 25 3.85 18.15 -16.88
N VAL A 26 5.14 18.30 -17.24
CA VAL A 26 6.13 19.01 -16.40
C VAL A 26 5.72 20.45 -16.16
N ASN A 27 5.22 21.16 -17.18
CA ASN A 27 4.77 22.55 -17.03
C ASN A 27 3.52 22.67 -16.14
N ASP A 28 2.59 21.72 -16.22
CA ASP A 28 1.39 21.70 -15.35
C ASP A 28 1.78 21.45 -13.89
N LEU A 29 2.63 20.45 -13.64
CA LEU A 29 3.16 20.18 -12.30
C LEU A 29 3.98 21.37 -11.78
N ALA A 30 4.87 21.96 -12.58
CA ALA A 30 5.66 23.13 -12.18
C ALA A 30 4.77 24.31 -11.79
N TRP A 31 3.65 24.52 -12.50
CA TRP A 31 2.68 25.54 -12.13
C TRP A 31 1.98 25.21 -10.80
N LEU A 32 1.52 23.96 -10.62
CA LEU A 32 0.87 23.52 -9.37
C LEU A 32 1.80 23.64 -8.16
N MET A 33 3.07 23.28 -8.35
CA MET A 33 4.13 23.34 -7.34
C MET A 33 4.78 24.73 -7.21
N ASP A 34 4.22 25.76 -7.84
CA ASP A 34 4.74 27.13 -7.83
C ASP A 34 6.24 27.27 -8.13
N THR A 35 6.81 26.40 -8.97
CA THR A 35 8.24 26.43 -9.30
C THR A 35 8.65 27.81 -9.82
N ASP A 36 9.74 28.35 -9.29
CA ASP A 36 10.24 29.71 -9.54
C ASP A 36 9.24 30.84 -9.23
N GLY A 37 8.18 30.55 -8.45
CA GLY A 37 7.11 31.49 -8.13
C GLY A 37 6.13 31.73 -9.28
N GLN A 38 6.03 30.81 -10.24
CA GLN A 38 5.23 31.00 -11.46
C GLN A 38 3.73 31.18 -11.20
N ARG A 39 3.17 30.53 -10.18
CA ARG A 39 1.74 30.57 -9.84
C ARG A 39 1.42 31.74 -8.92
N THR A 40 2.24 31.99 -7.90
CA THR A 40 2.02 33.06 -6.91
C THR A 40 2.54 34.42 -7.38
N MET A 41 3.38 34.44 -8.42
CA MET A 41 4.14 35.61 -8.86
C MET A 41 5.09 36.16 -7.78
N MET A 42 5.52 35.30 -6.84
CA MET A 42 6.53 35.61 -5.83
C MET A 42 7.84 34.90 -6.18
N PRO A 43 8.78 35.58 -6.87
CA PRO A 43 9.97 34.93 -7.41
C PRO A 43 10.82 34.26 -6.34
N HIS A 44 11.15 32.99 -6.58
CA HIS A 44 12.13 32.20 -5.86
C HIS A 44 12.87 31.31 -6.86
N ASN A 45 13.83 30.51 -6.40
CA ASN A 45 14.61 29.62 -7.27
C ASN A 45 14.26 28.16 -6.98
N GLY A 46 13.76 27.47 -8.00
CA GLY A 46 13.39 26.05 -7.93
C GLY A 46 12.02 25.86 -7.28
N THR A 47 11.84 24.73 -6.61
CA THR A 47 10.56 24.34 -5.99
C THR A 47 10.76 24.19 -4.48
N ASP A 48 10.06 25.01 -3.67
CA ASP A 48 9.94 24.76 -2.23
C ASP A 48 9.20 23.42 -2.03
N VAL A 49 9.71 22.57 -1.14
CA VAL A 49 9.13 21.23 -0.89
C VAL A 49 7.68 21.31 -0.40
N MET A 50 7.30 22.39 0.28
CA MET A 50 5.92 22.58 0.73
C MET A 50 4.99 22.91 -0.43
N ASP A 51 5.48 23.63 -1.45
CA ASP A 51 4.73 23.84 -2.68
C ASP A 51 4.69 22.55 -3.53
N MET A 52 5.75 21.72 -3.50
CA MET A 52 5.72 20.38 -4.10
C MET A 52 4.61 19.52 -3.48
N GLN A 53 4.56 19.41 -2.16
CA GLN A 53 3.50 18.71 -1.44
C GLN A 53 2.11 19.22 -1.85
N ALA A 54 1.89 20.54 -1.78
CA ALA A 54 0.61 21.13 -2.14
C ALA A 54 0.24 20.93 -3.62
N GLY A 55 1.23 20.93 -4.51
CA GLY A 55 1.07 20.68 -5.93
C GLY A 55 0.68 19.24 -6.23
N ILE A 56 1.29 18.26 -5.55
CA ILE A 56 0.93 16.83 -5.66
C ILE A 56 -0.51 16.63 -5.18
N ASP A 57 -0.87 17.14 -4.00
CA ASP A 57 -2.23 17.06 -3.47
C ASP A 57 -3.25 17.66 -4.45
N GLN A 58 -2.94 18.81 -5.04
CA GLN A 58 -3.81 19.46 -6.01
C GLN A 58 -3.91 18.64 -7.31
N TYR A 59 -2.81 18.06 -7.79
CA TYR A 59 -2.79 17.21 -8.97
C TYR A 59 -3.65 15.95 -8.79
N LEU A 60 -3.53 15.27 -7.64
CA LEU A 60 -4.35 14.11 -7.29
C LEU A 60 -5.84 14.46 -7.23
N ASN A 61 -6.18 15.64 -6.69
CA ASN A 61 -7.58 16.12 -6.68
C ASN A 61 -8.10 16.42 -8.10
N ASN A 62 -7.30 17.06 -8.94
CA ASN A 62 -7.69 17.41 -10.31
C ASN A 62 -7.93 16.17 -11.18
N THR A 63 -7.14 15.12 -10.96
CA THR A 63 -7.23 13.85 -11.70
C THR A 63 -8.27 12.89 -11.12
N GLY A 64 -8.78 13.15 -9.91
CA GLY A 64 -9.77 12.32 -9.24
C GLY A 64 -9.19 11.16 -8.42
N TYR A 65 -7.88 11.15 -8.20
CA TYR A 65 -7.12 10.09 -7.53
C TYR A 65 -6.72 10.42 -6.09
N ALA A 66 -7.22 11.51 -5.51
CA ALA A 66 -6.94 11.89 -4.12
C ALA A 66 -7.50 10.91 -3.06
N ALA A 67 -8.35 9.96 -3.46
CA ALA A 67 -8.80 8.86 -2.60
C ALA A 67 -7.92 7.62 -2.74
N ASP A 68 -7.15 7.51 -3.83
CA ASP A 68 -6.34 6.37 -4.18
C ASP A 68 -4.89 6.54 -3.71
N TYR A 69 -4.38 7.77 -3.66
CA TYR A 69 -3.02 8.10 -3.21
C TYR A 69 -3.01 9.19 -2.14
N ASN A 70 -2.03 9.12 -1.24
CA ASN A 70 -1.63 10.21 -0.36
C ASN A 70 -0.18 10.61 -0.60
N GLU A 71 0.10 11.88 -0.36
CA GLU A 71 1.46 12.40 -0.27
C GLU A 71 1.90 12.43 1.20
N THR A 72 3.18 12.18 1.46
CA THR A 72 3.81 12.40 2.76
C THR A 72 5.19 13.05 2.59
N THR A 73 5.31 14.29 3.07
CA THR A 73 6.58 15.03 3.16
C THR A 73 7.17 14.94 4.58
N VAL A 74 8.42 14.50 4.68
CA VAL A 74 9.14 14.36 5.95
C VAL A 74 10.42 15.20 5.92
N LEU A 75 10.56 16.12 6.88
CA LEU A 75 11.78 16.88 7.14
C LEU A 75 12.77 16.03 7.94
N TRP A 76 14.03 15.99 7.53
CA TRP A 76 15.09 15.17 8.13
C TRP A 76 14.65 13.70 8.31
N PRO A 77 14.22 13.03 7.23
CA PRO A 77 13.67 11.67 7.31
C PRO A 77 14.69 10.69 7.89
N GLU A 78 14.21 9.73 8.70
CA GLU A 78 15.04 8.61 9.13
C GLU A 78 15.31 7.66 7.96
N PHE A 79 16.48 7.01 7.95
CA PHE A 79 16.82 6.04 6.91
C PHE A 79 15.78 4.92 6.81
N ASP A 80 15.37 4.36 7.95
CA ASP A 80 14.38 3.26 8.02
C ASP A 80 13.02 3.68 7.43
N TRP A 81 12.65 4.96 7.53
CA TRP A 81 11.43 5.47 6.93
C TRP A 81 11.52 5.51 5.39
N ILE A 82 12.65 6.00 4.85
CA ILE A 82 12.90 5.99 3.40
C ILE A 82 12.92 4.55 2.88
N GLU A 83 13.56 3.65 3.62
CA GLU A 83 13.59 2.23 3.31
C GLU A 83 12.18 1.63 3.21
N GLU A 84 11.34 1.83 4.22
CA GLU A 84 9.99 1.28 4.24
C GLU A 84 9.15 1.75 3.05
N GLU A 85 9.20 3.04 2.69
CA GLU A 85 8.49 3.57 1.54
C GLU A 85 9.04 3.00 0.22
N VAL A 86 10.37 2.90 0.05
CA VAL A 86 10.96 2.31 -1.16
C VAL A 86 10.63 0.81 -1.30
N GLU A 87 10.66 0.04 -0.21
CA GLU A 87 10.36 -1.40 -0.22
C GLU A 87 8.88 -1.69 -0.51
N ARG A 88 7.99 -0.79 -0.10
CA ARG A 88 6.55 -0.85 -0.42
C ARG A 88 6.24 -0.45 -1.88
N CYS A 89 7.28 -0.20 -2.69
CA CYS A 89 7.20 0.26 -4.07
C CYS A 89 6.52 1.62 -4.21
N GLU A 90 6.70 2.50 -3.22
CA GLU A 90 6.20 3.87 -3.25
C GLU A 90 7.15 4.78 -4.05
N ASP A 91 6.60 5.82 -4.67
CA ASP A 91 7.39 6.78 -5.45
C ASP A 91 8.03 7.80 -4.49
N VAL A 92 9.33 7.64 -4.22
CA VAL A 92 10.08 8.49 -3.28
C VAL A 92 10.98 9.50 -4.01
N VAL A 93 10.78 10.78 -3.72
CA VAL A 93 11.64 11.91 -4.13
C VAL A 93 12.39 12.42 -2.92
N LEU A 94 13.71 12.58 -3.03
CA LEU A 94 14.56 13.15 -1.99
C LEU A 94 15.00 14.56 -2.38
N LEU A 95 14.89 15.51 -1.44
CA LEU A 95 15.56 16.80 -1.54
C LEU A 95 16.93 16.72 -0.89
N LEU A 96 17.97 16.77 -1.70
CA LEU A 96 19.34 16.85 -1.26
C LEU A 96 19.72 18.30 -0.94
N GLY A 97 20.27 18.54 0.24
CA GLY A 97 20.77 19.84 0.69
C GLY A 97 22.28 19.93 0.57
N PHE A 98 22.77 21.02 -0.01
CA PHE A 98 24.20 21.33 -0.05
C PHE A 98 24.55 22.28 1.10
N TRP A 99 25.43 21.84 2.00
CA TRP A 99 25.81 22.59 3.21
C TRP A 99 27.31 22.82 3.29
N GLN A 100 27.73 24.03 3.64
CA GLN A 100 29.12 24.40 3.89
C GLN A 100 29.31 24.81 5.35
N TYR A 101 30.48 24.47 5.90
CA TYR A 101 30.89 24.85 7.24
C TYR A 101 32.04 25.81 7.15
N GLU A 102 31.79 27.08 7.48
CA GLU A 102 32.80 28.12 7.34
C GLU A 102 32.87 29.02 8.57
N GLU A 103 34.01 29.70 8.67
CA GLU A 103 34.33 30.61 9.76
C GLU A 103 33.83 32.01 9.42
N MET A 104 32.78 32.49 10.10
CA MET A 104 32.24 33.85 9.90
C MET A 104 32.84 34.91 10.84
N GLY A 105 33.67 34.48 11.78
CA GLY A 105 34.42 35.33 12.71
C GLY A 105 35.53 34.52 13.39
N PRO A 106 36.54 35.16 14.00
CA PRO A 106 37.66 34.43 14.60
C PRO A 106 37.20 33.39 15.64
N GLY A 107 37.31 32.11 15.30
CA GLY A 107 36.87 30.98 16.11
C GLY A 107 35.37 30.67 16.07
N GLU A 108 34.60 31.36 15.24
CA GLU A 108 33.14 31.20 15.12
C GLU A 108 32.77 30.53 13.80
N TRP A 109 32.40 29.26 13.89
CA TRP A 109 32.09 28.43 12.74
C TRP A 109 30.60 28.15 12.66
N TYR A 110 30.05 28.30 11.47
CA TYR A 110 28.63 28.11 11.22
C TYR A 110 28.43 27.26 9.98
N TRP A 111 27.39 26.44 10.03
CA TRP A 111 26.85 25.80 8.85
C TRP A 111 25.95 26.79 8.13
N TRP A 112 25.87 26.68 6.81
CA TRP A 112 24.74 27.21 6.04
C TRP A 112 24.52 26.42 4.77
N ARG A 113 23.25 26.40 4.37
CA ARG A 113 22.82 25.79 3.12
C ARG A 113 23.10 26.72 1.96
N VAL A 114 23.66 26.18 0.89
CA VAL A 114 24.05 26.93 -0.32
C VAL A 114 23.20 26.60 -1.54
N GLY A 115 22.43 25.51 -1.51
CA GLY A 115 21.61 25.06 -2.62
C GLY A 115 20.97 23.70 -2.35
N GLY A 116 20.24 23.17 -3.33
CA GLY A 116 19.65 21.85 -3.24
C GLY A 116 19.30 21.23 -4.59
N HIS A 117 19.04 19.93 -4.57
CA HIS A 117 18.79 19.10 -5.75
C HIS A 117 17.77 18.01 -5.46
N TYR A 118 16.77 17.85 -6.31
CA TYR A 118 15.79 16.76 -6.19
C TYR A 118 16.29 15.54 -6.97
N VAL A 119 16.19 14.37 -6.34
CA VAL A 119 16.51 13.07 -6.95
C VAL A 119 15.41 12.08 -6.63
N THR A 120 15.14 11.13 -7.52
CA THR A 120 14.26 9.99 -7.20
C THR A 120 15.07 8.89 -6.54
N CYS A 121 14.49 8.21 -5.57
CA CYS A 121 15.11 7.07 -4.90
C CYS A 121 14.45 5.77 -5.40
N ALA A 122 15.22 4.95 -6.11
CA ALA A 122 14.72 3.76 -6.80
C ALA A 122 15.17 2.44 -6.14
N GLY A 123 15.99 2.51 -5.08
CA GLY A 123 16.43 1.30 -4.39
C GLY A 123 17.08 1.59 -3.04
N VAL A 124 17.04 0.59 -2.17
CA VAL A 124 17.64 0.62 -0.85
C VAL A 124 18.41 -0.69 -0.60
N ASN A 125 19.50 -0.59 0.17
CA ASN A 125 20.20 -1.72 0.74
C ASN A 125 20.33 -1.53 2.24
N SER A 126 19.42 -2.16 2.99
CA SER A 126 19.30 -2.11 4.45
C SER A 126 20.59 -2.48 5.16
N THR A 127 21.23 -3.56 4.70
CA THR A 127 22.42 -4.11 5.37
C THR A 127 23.64 -3.20 5.20
N GLY A 128 23.71 -2.48 4.09
CA GLY A 128 24.81 -1.59 3.75
C GLY A 128 24.58 -0.12 4.10
N LEU A 129 23.37 0.27 4.52
CA LEU A 129 22.92 1.66 4.58
C LEU A 129 23.21 2.40 3.26
N GLN A 130 22.61 1.95 2.17
CA GLN A 130 22.82 2.54 0.86
C GLN A 130 21.49 2.87 0.19
N LEU A 131 21.46 3.96 -0.57
CA LEU A 131 20.35 4.36 -1.43
C LEU A 131 20.82 4.39 -2.88
N GLY A 132 20.00 3.84 -3.77
CA GLY A 132 20.12 3.96 -5.22
C GLY A 132 19.22 5.09 -5.70
N ILE A 133 19.81 6.17 -6.18
CA ILE A 133 19.10 7.36 -6.65
C ILE A 133 19.27 7.56 -8.15
N SER A 134 18.27 8.12 -8.82
CA SER A 134 18.46 8.61 -10.19
C SER A 134 18.98 10.04 -10.17
N ASP A 135 20.24 10.21 -10.52
CA ASP A 135 20.90 11.51 -10.62
C ASP A 135 21.66 11.66 -11.95
N PRO A 136 20.96 11.99 -13.04
CA PRO A 136 21.58 12.15 -14.35
C PRO A 136 22.53 13.37 -14.41
N CYS A 137 22.57 14.23 -13.40
CA CYS A 137 23.43 15.41 -13.42
C CYS A 137 24.88 15.09 -13.04
N PHE A 138 25.11 14.31 -11.98
CA PHE A 138 26.46 13.89 -11.62
C PHE A 138 26.87 12.57 -12.24
N ASP A 139 25.89 11.69 -12.53
CA ASP A 139 26.05 10.43 -13.27
C ASP A 139 27.30 9.64 -12.80
N ASN A 140 27.44 9.53 -11.48
CA ASN A 140 28.60 8.87 -10.89
C ASN A 140 28.55 7.35 -11.09
N ALA A 141 27.35 6.83 -11.32
CA ALA A 141 27.08 5.49 -11.81
C ALA A 141 27.99 5.14 -12.99
N GLU A 142 27.86 5.83 -14.12
CA GLU A 142 28.56 5.47 -15.36
C GLU A 142 30.05 5.78 -15.33
N ALA A 143 30.46 6.69 -14.43
CA ALA A 143 31.85 6.98 -14.14
C ALA A 143 32.55 5.91 -13.27
N THR A 144 31.80 5.03 -12.59
CA THR A 144 32.33 4.04 -11.65
C THR A 144 31.81 2.62 -11.92
N VAL A 145 32.17 1.63 -11.07
CA VAL A 145 31.97 0.19 -11.33
C VAL A 145 30.67 -0.36 -10.72
N GLN A 146 29.90 0.44 -9.98
CA GLN A 146 28.65 -0.01 -9.32
C GLN A 146 27.34 0.64 -9.79
N PRO A 147 27.17 1.01 -11.08
CA PRO A 147 25.86 1.43 -11.53
C PRO A 147 24.95 0.25 -11.90
N ARG A 148 23.64 0.47 -11.76
CA ARG A 148 22.65 -0.29 -12.52
C ARG A 148 22.19 0.55 -13.70
N VAL A 149 22.93 0.50 -14.81
CA VAL A 149 22.48 1.02 -16.11
C VAL A 149 21.76 -0.11 -16.85
N PRO A 150 20.45 -0.01 -17.13
CA PRO A 150 19.70 -1.08 -17.78
C PRO A 150 20.22 -1.40 -19.19
N VAL A 151 20.63 -0.38 -19.94
CA VAL A 151 21.12 -0.49 -21.32
C VAL A 151 22.50 0.17 -21.46
N PRO A 152 23.56 -0.57 -21.82
CA PRO A 152 24.87 0.01 -22.08
C PRO A 152 24.82 1.05 -23.20
N HIS A 153 25.43 2.21 -22.97
CA HIS A 153 25.51 3.30 -23.97
C HIS A 153 26.85 4.06 -23.85
N PRO A 154 27.20 4.94 -24.82
CA PRO A 154 28.56 5.49 -24.91
C PRO A 154 28.85 6.64 -23.93
N TYR A 155 29.74 6.43 -22.96
CA TYR A 155 30.21 7.43 -21.98
C TYR A 155 31.59 8.05 -22.36
N PRO A 156 31.87 9.36 -22.10
CA PRO A 156 31.01 10.35 -21.43
C PRO A 156 30.02 11.03 -22.37
N HIS A 157 28.85 11.40 -21.83
CA HIS A 157 27.79 12.14 -22.52
C HIS A 157 27.22 13.25 -21.63
N ASN A 158 26.20 13.96 -22.12
CA ASN A 158 25.47 14.94 -21.34
C ASN A 158 24.30 14.28 -20.58
N ALA A 159 23.80 14.97 -19.56
CA ALA A 159 22.67 14.48 -18.74
C ALA A 159 21.40 14.20 -19.56
N SER A 160 21.21 14.88 -20.69
CA SER A 160 20.01 14.72 -21.53
C SER A 160 19.86 13.35 -22.17
N VAL A 161 20.92 12.51 -22.19
CA VAL A 161 20.80 11.11 -22.63
C VAL A 161 19.81 10.34 -21.72
N HIS A 162 19.79 10.64 -20.43
CA HIS A 162 18.89 10.00 -19.46
C HIS A 162 17.45 10.51 -19.50
N ASN A 163 17.11 11.45 -20.39
CA ASN A 163 15.72 11.80 -20.67
C ASN A 163 14.97 10.66 -21.38
N ASP A 164 15.71 9.70 -21.96
CA ASP A 164 15.15 8.44 -22.42
C ASP A 164 15.23 7.42 -21.27
N THR A 165 14.07 6.91 -20.87
CA THR A 165 13.93 6.00 -19.74
C THR A 165 14.74 4.71 -19.91
N GLN A 166 15.08 4.32 -21.15
CA GLN A 166 15.95 3.17 -21.41
C GLN A 166 17.37 3.36 -20.86
N TYR A 167 17.81 4.62 -20.71
CA TYR A 167 19.13 5.01 -20.23
C TYR A 167 19.09 5.54 -18.80
N VAL A 168 18.02 5.33 -18.04
CA VAL A 168 17.98 5.76 -16.63
C VAL A 168 19.17 5.19 -15.87
N SER A 169 19.88 6.06 -15.17
CA SER A 169 21.06 5.71 -14.38
C SER A 169 20.69 5.75 -12.91
N HIS A 170 21.08 4.71 -12.17
CA HIS A 170 20.91 4.64 -10.72
C HIS A 170 22.28 4.65 -10.04
N ASP A 171 22.59 5.77 -9.41
CA ASP A 171 23.79 5.99 -8.61
C ASP A 171 23.56 5.44 -7.19
N ILE A 172 24.46 4.58 -6.72
CA ILE A 172 24.38 4.02 -5.37
C ILE A 172 25.33 4.78 -4.44
N TYR A 173 24.79 5.35 -3.36
CA TYR A 173 25.55 6.06 -2.33
C TYR A 173 25.36 5.42 -0.96
N ASN A 174 26.45 5.39 -0.17
CA ASN A 174 26.34 5.09 1.25
C ASN A 174 25.67 6.28 1.96
N VAL A 175 24.80 5.96 2.90
CA VAL A 175 24.16 6.93 3.78
C VAL A 175 24.88 6.93 5.12
N ILE A 176 25.20 8.12 5.63
CA ILE A 176 25.87 8.32 6.91
C ILE A 176 25.08 9.28 7.78
N GLN A 177 25.15 9.07 9.09
CA GLN A 177 24.48 9.94 10.06
C GLN A 177 25.37 11.13 10.43
N PHE A 178 24.80 12.33 10.50
CA PHE A 178 25.44 13.55 11.00
C PHE A 178 24.78 13.99 12.30
N ILE A 179 25.59 14.14 13.36
CA ILE A 179 25.14 14.56 14.69
C ILE A 179 26.14 15.57 15.28
N PRO A 180 25.73 16.83 15.54
CA PRO A 180 24.52 17.47 15.03
C PRO A 180 24.58 17.61 13.51
N GLY A 181 23.42 17.67 12.84
CA GLY A 181 23.36 17.98 11.42
C GLY A 181 23.64 19.47 11.15
N PRO A 182 23.97 19.84 9.89
CA PRO A 182 24.22 21.23 9.49
C PRO A 182 23.09 22.23 9.81
N GLY A 183 21.83 21.77 9.87
CA GLY A 183 20.68 22.59 10.28
C GLY A 183 20.41 22.63 11.79
N GLY A 184 21.21 21.92 12.60
CA GLY A 184 21.04 21.77 14.05
C GLY A 184 20.57 20.36 14.47
N PRO A 185 19.41 19.87 14.01
CA PRO A 185 18.96 18.51 14.27
C PRO A 185 19.88 17.45 13.66
N PRO A 186 19.93 16.22 14.22
CA PRO A 186 20.50 15.06 13.53
C PRO A 186 19.88 14.86 12.15
N CYS A 187 20.68 14.43 11.17
CA CYS A 187 20.20 14.14 9.82
C CYS A 187 21.03 13.04 9.16
N TRP A 188 20.49 12.51 8.07
CA TRP A 188 21.20 11.58 7.18
C TRP A 188 21.82 12.33 5.99
N ALA A 189 22.93 11.81 5.47
CA ALA A 189 23.70 12.42 4.40
C ALA A 189 24.23 11.38 3.42
N LEU A 190 24.33 11.78 2.15
CA LEU A 190 24.93 10.94 1.10
C LEU A 190 26.45 11.12 1.12
N GLN A 191 27.16 10.05 1.45
CA GLN A 191 28.61 10.07 1.57
C GLN A 191 29.26 10.37 0.21
N ASN A 192 30.10 11.42 0.17
CA ASN A 192 30.89 11.83 -0.99
C ASN A 192 30.10 12.24 -2.25
N TYR A 193 28.80 12.47 -2.14
CA TYR A 193 27.90 12.70 -3.29
C TYR A 193 28.40 13.79 -4.27
N ALA A 194 28.66 15.01 -3.79
CA ALA A 194 29.09 16.14 -4.63
C ALA A 194 30.55 16.57 -4.42
N VAL A 195 31.39 15.69 -3.86
CA VAL A 195 32.79 16.01 -3.58
C VAL A 195 33.56 16.26 -4.88
N GLY A 196 34.13 17.45 -5.02
CA GLY A 196 34.92 17.85 -6.19
C GLY A 196 34.08 18.11 -7.46
N LYS A 197 32.75 18.16 -7.34
CA LYS A 197 31.83 18.46 -8.45
C LYS A 197 31.35 19.92 -8.36
N PRO A 198 31.23 20.65 -9.48
CA PRO A 198 30.66 21.99 -9.47
C PRO A 198 29.14 21.91 -9.24
N ILE A 199 28.62 22.71 -8.31
CA ILE A 199 27.17 22.77 -8.00
C ILE A 199 26.47 24.01 -8.58
N VAL A 200 27.07 24.66 -9.58
CA VAL A 200 26.64 26.00 -10.03
C VAL A 200 25.15 26.07 -10.40
N GLY A 201 24.58 25.01 -10.97
CA GLY A 201 23.15 24.94 -11.31
C GLY A 201 22.21 24.77 -10.11
N PHE A 202 22.74 24.42 -8.94
CA PHE A 202 21.99 24.11 -7.73
C PHE A 202 22.04 25.22 -6.68
N ILE A 203 22.91 26.22 -6.87
CA ILE A 203 23.10 27.31 -5.91
C ILE A 203 21.79 28.07 -5.71
N GLY A 204 21.35 28.20 -4.45
CA GLY A 204 20.12 28.87 -4.05
C GLY A 204 18.82 28.17 -4.47
N GLN A 205 18.89 26.99 -5.10
CA GLN A 205 17.71 26.24 -5.54
C GLN A 205 17.02 25.52 -4.36
N ASN A 206 15.72 25.30 -4.52
CA ASN A 206 14.92 24.34 -3.72
C ASN A 206 15.11 24.57 -2.22
N SER A 207 14.96 25.82 -1.78
CA SER A 207 15.07 26.20 -0.38
C SER A 207 13.71 26.47 0.23
N GLY A 208 13.64 26.53 1.55
CA GLY A 208 12.40 26.74 2.28
C GLY A 208 12.63 27.24 3.70
N ALA A 209 11.54 27.64 4.37
CA ALA A 209 11.60 28.30 5.68
C ALA A 209 12.26 27.47 6.79
N ASN A 210 12.23 26.13 6.68
CA ASN A 210 12.82 25.21 7.65
C ASN A 210 14.28 24.84 7.33
N LEU A 211 14.79 25.21 6.15
CA LEU A 211 16.15 24.91 5.70
C LEU A 211 17.07 26.10 5.98
N THR A 212 17.24 26.38 7.27
CA THR A 212 18.05 27.49 7.78
C THR A 212 19.23 26.98 8.59
N PRO A 213 20.32 27.74 8.66
CA PRO A 213 20.58 29.01 7.96
C PRO A 213 21.00 28.81 6.49
N GLN A 214 20.88 29.86 5.68
CA GLN A 214 21.28 29.87 4.25
C GLN A 214 22.40 30.88 4.01
N GLY A 215 23.27 30.62 3.04
CA GLY A 215 24.42 31.46 2.75
C GLY A 215 24.98 31.28 1.34
N PRO A 216 25.96 32.09 0.94
CA PRO A 216 26.59 32.00 -0.37
C PRO A 216 27.42 30.73 -0.49
N TYR A 217 27.55 30.21 -1.72
CA TYR A 217 28.49 29.15 -2.05
C TYR A 217 29.90 29.72 -2.21
N ASP A 218 30.88 29.10 -1.56
CA ASP A 218 32.31 29.36 -1.78
C ASP A 218 33.04 28.05 -2.15
N PRO A 219 33.63 27.95 -3.35
CA PRO A 219 34.27 26.73 -3.84
C PRO A 219 35.52 26.29 -3.05
N ILE A 220 36.04 27.12 -2.13
CA ILE A 220 37.20 26.80 -1.31
C ILE A 220 36.81 25.89 -0.14
N PHE A 221 35.58 25.98 0.36
CA PHE A 221 35.14 25.21 1.52
C PHE A 221 34.56 23.85 1.14
N PRO A 222 34.80 22.81 1.97
CA PRO A 222 34.19 21.52 1.75
C PRO A 222 32.68 21.60 1.90
N MET A 223 31.99 20.67 1.24
CA MET A 223 30.54 20.60 1.23
C MET A 223 30.08 19.23 1.68
N VAL A 224 28.99 19.21 2.44
CA VAL A 224 28.25 18.01 2.84
C VAL A 224 26.92 18.01 2.12
N THR A 225 26.48 16.84 1.67
CA THR A 225 25.16 16.65 1.06
C THR A 225 24.26 15.88 2.02
N THR A 226 23.26 16.57 2.58
CA THR A 226 22.26 15.99 3.47
C THR A 226 21.00 15.59 2.71
N ILE A 227 20.22 14.69 3.30
CA ILE A 227 18.84 14.44 2.88
C ILE A 227 17.98 15.38 3.72
N ASP A 228 17.60 16.52 3.13
CA ASP A 228 16.83 17.56 3.81
C ASP A 228 15.36 17.14 3.98
N TYR A 229 14.78 16.60 2.90
CA TYR A 229 13.41 16.10 2.88
C TYR A 229 13.30 14.81 2.08
N ALA A 230 12.29 14.01 2.41
CA ALA A 230 11.74 12.99 1.53
C ALA A 230 10.26 13.28 1.30
N VAL A 231 9.83 13.14 0.05
CA VAL A 231 8.46 13.27 -0.44
C VAL A 231 8.08 11.90 -0.98
N ALA A 232 7.13 11.22 -0.36
CA ALA A 232 6.62 9.94 -0.81
C ALA A 232 5.19 10.11 -1.33
N VAL A 233 4.90 9.53 -2.48
CA VAL A 233 3.52 9.36 -2.96
C VAL A 233 3.21 7.87 -2.93
N SER A 234 2.22 7.53 -2.12
CA SER A 234 1.89 6.15 -1.78
C SER A 234 0.40 5.92 -1.99
N PRO A 235 -0.07 4.72 -2.38
CA PRO A 235 -1.48 4.41 -2.29
C PRO A 235 -1.97 4.71 -0.88
N VAL A 236 -3.13 5.35 -0.77
CA VAL A 236 -3.80 5.47 0.52
C VAL A 236 -3.91 4.04 1.04
N ALA A 237 -3.19 3.74 2.12
CA ALA A 237 -3.28 2.45 2.76
C ALA A 237 -4.77 2.17 2.97
N GLY A 238 -5.32 1.24 2.18
CA GLY A 238 -6.72 0.91 2.25
C GLY A 238 -7.01 0.63 3.70
N VAL A 239 -7.93 1.37 4.32
CA VAL A 239 -8.48 0.90 5.59
C VAL A 239 -9.18 -0.38 5.20
N ASN A 240 -8.52 -1.52 5.42
CA ASN A 240 -9.01 -2.78 4.92
C ASN A 240 -10.48 -2.94 5.33
N ALA A 241 -11.30 -3.38 4.40
CA ALA A 241 -12.69 -3.68 4.70
C ALA A 241 -12.74 -4.79 5.75
N THR A 242 -13.75 -4.74 6.60
CA THR A 242 -14.07 -5.78 7.56
C THR A 242 -15.48 -6.26 7.28
N LEU A 243 -15.61 -7.48 6.75
CA LEU A 243 -16.92 -8.12 6.64
C LEU A 243 -17.43 -8.41 8.04
N VAL A 244 -18.64 -7.97 8.35
CA VAL A 244 -19.42 -8.36 9.52
C VAL A 244 -20.59 -9.17 8.99
N GLY A 245 -20.56 -10.48 9.22
CA GLY A 245 -21.63 -11.39 8.83
C GLY A 245 -22.47 -11.81 10.03
N ASN A 246 -23.72 -12.17 9.78
CA ASN A 246 -24.58 -12.80 10.78
C ASN A 246 -25.31 -14.03 10.23
N VAL A 247 -25.53 -15.00 11.12
CA VAL A 247 -26.37 -16.18 10.91
C VAL A 247 -27.34 -16.35 12.07
N THR A 248 -28.42 -17.08 11.84
CA THR A 248 -29.37 -17.50 12.89
C THR A 248 -29.47 -19.02 12.94
N PHE A 249 -29.49 -19.61 14.13
CA PHE A 249 -29.64 -21.05 14.29
C PHE A 249 -31.01 -21.43 14.86
N VAL A 250 -31.62 -22.46 14.30
CA VAL A 250 -32.87 -23.05 14.79
C VAL A 250 -32.56 -24.20 15.76
N GLY A 251 -33.38 -24.37 16.81
CA GLY A 251 -33.21 -25.47 17.77
C GLY A 251 -32.11 -25.25 18.82
N ARG A 252 -31.24 -24.24 18.66
CA ARG A 252 -30.09 -23.99 19.55
C ARG A 252 -30.36 -23.01 20.69
N GLY A 253 -31.60 -22.52 20.86
CA GLY A 253 -31.91 -21.40 21.77
C GLY A 253 -31.33 -20.07 21.28
N SER A 254 -31.18 -19.06 22.14
CA SER A 254 -30.62 -17.74 21.78
C SER A 254 -29.46 -17.35 22.70
N ASN A 255 -28.49 -16.57 22.20
CA ASN A 255 -27.44 -15.92 22.98
C ASN A 255 -26.61 -16.88 23.86
N ASN A 256 -26.15 -17.99 23.29
CA ASN A 256 -25.45 -19.03 24.05
C ASN A 256 -24.27 -19.63 23.27
N THR A 257 -23.51 -20.49 23.93
CA THR A 257 -22.27 -21.05 23.38
C THR A 257 -22.48 -22.02 22.22
N LYS A 258 -23.69 -22.54 22.00
CA LYS A 258 -24.02 -23.39 20.83
C LYS A 258 -24.08 -22.63 19.50
N TRP A 259 -24.02 -21.30 19.58
CA TRP A 259 -23.98 -20.42 18.41
C TRP A 259 -22.55 -20.08 18.00
N ILE A 260 -21.54 -20.58 18.72
CA ILE A 260 -20.13 -20.42 18.37
C ILE A 260 -19.76 -21.58 17.45
N GLU A 261 -19.65 -21.29 16.16
CA GLU A 261 -19.36 -22.23 15.09
C GLU A 261 -18.33 -21.63 14.14
N ASP A 262 -17.49 -22.48 13.56
CA ASP A 262 -16.56 -22.08 12.52
C ASP A 262 -17.24 -22.17 11.15
N PHE A 263 -17.04 -21.14 10.34
CA PHE A 263 -17.43 -21.10 8.93
C PHE A 263 -16.20 -20.83 8.07
N ALA A 264 -16.12 -21.53 6.93
CA ALA A 264 -15.32 -21.10 5.80
C ALA A 264 -16.09 -20.01 5.06
N VAL A 265 -15.50 -18.82 4.95
CA VAL A 265 -16.07 -17.67 4.25
C VAL A 265 -15.40 -17.55 2.88
N HIS A 266 -16.19 -17.81 1.85
CA HIS A 266 -15.79 -17.81 0.45
C HIS A 266 -16.08 -16.46 -0.20
N PHE A 267 -15.18 -15.95 -1.03
CA PHE A 267 -15.32 -14.67 -1.71
C PHE A 267 -15.11 -14.86 -3.20
N PHE A 268 -16.10 -14.47 -3.98
CA PHE A 268 -16.09 -14.57 -5.43
C PHE A 268 -16.17 -13.18 -6.05
N GLN A 269 -15.38 -12.97 -7.11
CA GLN A 269 -15.41 -11.76 -7.91
C GLN A 269 -15.48 -12.15 -9.39
N ASN A 270 -16.47 -11.61 -10.10
CA ASN A 270 -16.72 -11.96 -11.50
C ASN A 270 -16.86 -13.48 -11.74
N GLY A 271 -17.52 -14.18 -10.81
CA GLY A 271 -17.74 -15.64 -10.87
C GLY A 271 -16.49 -16.50 -10.60
N ASN A 272 -15.40 -15.91 -10.09
CA ASN A 272 -14.20 -16.67 -9.71
C ASN A 272 -13.88 -16.44 -8.23
N GLU A 273 -13.54 -17.51 -7.52
CA GLU A 273 -13.10 -17.43 -6.12
C GLU A 273 -11.75 -16.70 -6.03
N THR A 274 -11.60 -15.81 -5.05
CA THR A 274 -10.37 -15.05 -4.83
C THR A 274 -9.25 -15.93 -4.24
N ALA A 275 -8.00 -15.62 -4.54
CA ALA A 275 -6.86 -16.47 -4.17
C ALA A 275 -6.60 -16.59 -2.65
N TRP A 276 -7.07 -15.63 -1.87
CA TRP A 276 -6.98 -15.61 -0.41
C TRP A 276 -8.19 -16.25 0.29
N SER A 277 -9.16 -16.71 -0.49
CA SER A 277 -10.37 -17.40 -0.04
C SER A 277 -10.20 -18.93 -0.08
N PRO A 278 -10.84 -19.70 0.82
CA PRO A 278 -11.69 -19.26 1.94
C PRO A 278 -10.92 -18.74 3.16
N ILE A 279 -11.58 -17.89 3.95
CA ILE A 279 -11.10 -17.44 5.26
C ILE A 279 -11.97 -18.05 6.36
N THR A 280 -11.36 -18.63 7.39
CA THR A 280 -12.10 -19.14 8.54
C THR A 280 -12.56 -18.00 9.46
N ALA A 281 -13.84 -18.00 9.81
CA ALA A 281 -14.41 -17.07 10.79
C ALA A 281 -15.28 -17.83 11.80
N THR A 282 -15.20 -17.43 13.07
CA THR A 282 -15.99 -18.04 14.15
C THR A 282 -17.10 -17.10 14.56
N THR A 283 -18.33 -17.60 14.62
CA THR A 283 -19.47 -16.84 15.15
C THR A 283 -19.35 -16.66 16.66
N ASN A 284 -19.86 -15.54 17.17
CA ASN A 284 -20.02 -15.31 18.59
C ASN A 284 -21.33 -15.93 19.11
N THR A 285 -21.62 -15.76 20.41
CA THR A 285 -22.83 -16.31 21.05
C THR A 285 -24.16 -15.76 20.49
N THR A 286 -24.11 -14.71 19.67
CA THR A 286 -25.28 -14.08 19.04
C THR A 286 -25.32 -14.30 17.52
N GLY A 287 -24.42 -15.12 16.97
CA GLY A 287 -24.42 -15.49 15.54
C GLY A 287 -23.69 -14.52 14.61
N PHE A 288 -22.93 -13.55 15.15
CA PHE A 288 -22.13 -12.63 14.36
C PHE A 288 -20.69 -13.11 14.24
N PHE A 289 -20.07 -12.92 13.08
CA PHE A 289 -18.63 -13.12 12.86
C PHE A 289 -18.02 -11.92 12.12
N THR A 290 -16.70 -11.82 12.14
CA THR A 290 -15.97 -10.75 11.46
C THR A 290 -14.77 -11.27 10.69
N VAL A 291 -14.56 -10.76 9.48
CA VAL A 291 -13.38 -11.02 8.66
C VAL A 291 -12.72 -9.67 8.32
N PRO A 292 -11.66 -9.28 9.05
CA PRO A 292 -10.93 -8.04 8.78
C PRO A 292 -9.90 -8.23 7.66
N GLY A 293 -9.30 -7.14 7.18
CA GLY A 293 -8.15 -7.23 6.28
C GLY A 293 -8.53 -7.47 4.82
N LEU A 294 -9.78 -7.19 4.43
CA LEU A 294 -10.27 -7.44 3.08
C LEU A 294 -10.01 -6.25 2.16
N GLU A 295 -9.73 -6.53 0.90
CA GLU A 295 -9.74 -5.52 -0.16
C GLU A 295 -11.15 -4.97 -0.34
N THR A 296 -11.25 -3.66 -0.57
CA THR A 296 -12.54 -3.03 -0.91
C THR A 296 -12.98 -3.45 -2.31
N GLY A 297 -14.27 -3.69 -2.50
CA GLY A 297 -14.79 -4.17 -3.77
C GLY A 297 -16.23 -4.67 -3.66
N THR A 298 -16.76 -5.21 -4.74
CA THR A 298 -18.05 -5.92 -4.72
C THR A 298 -17.80 -7.40 -4.96
N TYR A 299 -18.35 -8.25 -4.09
CA TYR A 299 -18.13 -9.69 -4.07
C TYR A 299 -19.46 -10.43 -3.93
N ASP A 300 -19.51 -11.66 -4.43
CA ASP A 300 -20.47 -12.65 -3.95
C ASP A 300 -19.80 -13.39 -2.79
N VAL A 301 -20.45 -13.46 -1.63
CA VAL A 301 -19.86 -14.01 -0.41
C VAL A 301 -20.63 -15.26 -0.03
N GLY A 302 -19.92 -16.38 0.10
CA GLY A 302 -20.46 -17.65 0.56
C GLY A 302 -20.00 -17.99 1.97
N ILE A 303 -20.82 -18.68 2.76
CA ILE A 303 -20.40 -19.29 4.02
C ILE A 303 -20.65 -20.80 3.99
N LYS A 304 -19.73 -21.58 4.55
CA LYS A 304 -19.86 -23.03 4.66
C LYS A 304 -19.45 -23.51 6.05
N ASN A 305 -20.32 -24.27 6.71
CA ASN A 305 -20.03 -25.02 7.93
C ASN A 305 -20.06 -26.52 7.61
N ALA A 306 -19.30 -27.31 8.36
CA ALA A 306 -19.14 -28.74 8.10
C ALA A 306 -20.42 -29.60 8.29
N THR A 307 -21.50 -29.05 8.86
CA THR A 307 -22.80 -29.75 9.00
C THR A 307 -23.93 -29.12 8.18
N CYS A 308 -23.69 -27.97 7.54
CA CYS A 308 -24.70 -27.20 6.82
C CYS A 308 -24.35 -27.07 5.34
N LEU A 309 -25.36 -26.96 4.48
CA LEU A 309 -25.19 -26.49 3.11
C LEU A 309 -24.60 -25.07 3.08
N SER A 310 -23.86 -24.74 2.02
CA SER A 310 -23.36 -23.39 1.80
C SER A 310 -24.50 -22.41 1.49
N GLU A 311 -24.37 -21.19 2.00
CA GLU A 311 -25.30 -20.07 1.74
C GLU A 311 -24.52 -18.90 1.13
N VAL A 312 -25.09 -18.21 0.14
CA VAL A 312 -24.45 -17.14 -0.62
C VAL A 312 -25.27 -15.86 -0.57
N VAL A 313 -24.59 -14.73 -0.34
CA VAL A 313 -25.14 -13.39 -0.55
C VAL A 313 -24.38 -12.73 -1.69
N THR A 314 -25.10 -12.38 -2.77
CA THR A 314 -24.50 -11.76 -3.95
C THR A 314 -24.40 -10.25 -3.83
N ASN A 315 -23.47 -9.66 -4.58
CA ASN A 315 -23.28 -8.20 -4.69
C ASN A 315 -23.04 -7.49 -3.34
N VAL A 316 -22.27 -8.10 -2.44
CA VAL A 316 -21.83 -7.48 -1.17
C VAL A 316 -20.75 -6.44 -1.48
N THR A 317 -21.06 -5.17 -1.23
CA THR A 317 -20.08 -4.07 -1.35
C THR A 317 -19.28 -3.92 -0.05
N LEU A 318 -17.99 -4.21 -0.13
CA LEU A 318 -17.00 -3.98 0.92
C LEU A 318 -16.37 -2.60 0.75
N THR A 319 -16.64 -1.72 1.70
CA THR A 319 -15.97 -0.42 1.84
C THR A 319 -15.00 -0.43 3.00
N ALA A 320 -14.12 0.57 3.05
CA ALA A 320 -13.22 0.79 4.18
C ALA A 320 -13.94 0.73 5.55
N GLY A 321 -13.43 -0.10 6.47
CA GLY A 321 -14.04 -0.35 7.77
C GLY A 321 -15.12 -1.45 7.77
N ASN A 322 -15.99 -1.45 8.78
CA ASN A 322 -16.99 -2.50 8.96
C ASN A 322 -18.13 -2.39 7.95
N THR A 323 -18.47 -3.50 7.29
CA THR A 323 -19.69 -3.59 6.47
C THR A 323 -20.92 -3.26 7.32
N THR A 324 -21.65 -2.22 6.92
CA THR A 324 -22.82 -1.73 7.64
C THR A 324 -23.97 -1.48 6.65
N PRO A 325 -25.14 -2.14 6.82
CA PRO A 325 -25.45 -3.13 7.85
C PRO A 325 -24.64 -4.44 7.68
N PRO A 326 -24.57 -5.29 8.73
CA PRO A 326 -24.01 -6.64 8.62
C PRO A 326 -24.68 -7.44 7.50
N VAL A 327 -23.91 -8.34 6.88
CA VAL A 327 -24.40 -9.24 5.84
C VAL A 327 -25.14 -10.39 6.48
N ASP A 328 -26.44 -10.49 6.20
CA ASP A 328 -27.31 -11.52 6.75
C ASP A 328 -27.34 -12.74 5.84
N PHE A 329 -26.73 -13.84 6.31
CA PHE A 329 -26.74 -15.13 5.62
C PHE A 329 -27.95 -16.00 6.02
N GLY A 330 -28.86 -15.48 6.84
CA GLY A 330 -30.07 -16.18 7.24
C GLY A 330 -29.81 -17.38 8.15
N THR A 331 -30.56 -18.46 7.96
CA THR A 331 -30.44 -19.71 8.72
C THR A 331 -29.72 -20.76 7.87
N PRO A 332 -28.45 -21.10 8.15
CA PRO A 332 -27.74 -22.16 7.45
C PRO A 332 -28.52 -23.48 7.49
N ARG A 333 -28.63 -24.13 6.33
CA ARG A 333 -29.39 -25.38 6.17
C ARG A 333 -28.60 -26.60 6.63
N GLU A 334 -28.88 -27.08 7.83
CA GLU A 334 -28.28 -28.30 8.40
C GLU A 334 -28.66 -29.58 7.63
N GLY A 335 -27.81 -30.60 7.72
CA GLY A 335 -28.10 -31.94 7.20
C GLY A 335 -26.98 -32.55 6.37
N ASP A 336 -25.97 -31.76 6.01
CA ASP A 336 -24.80 -32.20 5.23
C ASP A 336 -23.69 -32.65 6.19
N VAL A 337 -23.79 -33.86 6.70
CA VAL A 337 -22.83 -34.45 7.67
C VAL A 337 -21.56 -34.89 6.97
N THR A 338 -21.67 -35.24 5.69
CA THR A 338 -20.55 -35.71 4.88
C THR A 338 -19.70 -34.56 4.33
N ASN A 339 -20.19 -33.32 4.44
CA ASN A 339 -19.54 -32.08 4.03
C ASN A 339 -19.22 -32.08 2.52
N ASP A 340 -20.13 -32.60 1.71
CA ASP A 340 -20.05 -32.59 0.24
C ASP A 340 -20.98 -31.56 -0.41
N ASP A 341 -21.62 -30.74 0.42
CA ASP A 341 -22.55 -29.68 0.04
C ASP A 341 -23.85 -30.19 -0.61
N PHE A 342 -24.26 -31.43 -0.31
CA PHE A 342 -25.50 -32.03 -0.78
C PHE A 342 -26.14 -32.93 0.28
N VAL A 343 -27.41 -32.70 0.64
CA VAL A 343 -28.09 -33.52 1.65
C VAL A 343 -28.72 -34.77 1.01
N ASP A 344 -28.16 -35.95 1.28
CA ASP A 344 -28.63 -37.20 0.70
C ASP A 344 -28.61 -38.42 1.66
N MET A 345 -28.66 -39.63 1.06
CA MET A 345 -28.69 -40.89 1.80
C MET A 345 -27.38 -41.19 2.55
N LEU A 346 -26.25 -40.62 2.14
CA LEU A 346 -24.97 -40.76 2.83
C LEU A 346 -24.99 -40.00 4.16
N ASP A 347 -25.58 -38.80 4.19
CA ASP A 347 -25.77 -38.06 5.45
C ASP A 347 -26.70 -38.80 6.39
N LEU A 348 -27.84 -39.28 5.87
CA LEU A 348 -28.77 -40.06 6.67
C LEU A 348 -28.14 -41.36 7.19
N GLY A 349 -27.31 -42.02 6.38
CA GLY A 349 -26.56 -43.21 6.80
C GLY A 349 -25.62 -42.91 7.96
N THR A 350 -24.96 -41.74 7.92
CA THR A 350 -24.06 -41.28 8.98
C THR A 350 -24.83 -40.94 10.25
N LEU A 351 -25.94 -40.19 10.13
CA LEU A 351 -26.85 -39.88 11.25
C LEU A 351 -27.43 -41.15 11.89
N ALA A 352 -27.90 -42.10 11.08
CA ALA A 352 -28.45 -43.37 11.56
C ALA A 352 -27.40 -44.22 12.30
N GLY A 353 -26.12 -44.14 11.90
CA GLY A 353 -25.01 -44.80 12.59
C GLY A 353 -24.75 -44.25 13.99
N ALA A 354 -25.08 -42.98 14.23
CA ALA A 354 -24.90 -42.28 15.51
C ALA A 354 -26.21 -42.16 16.33
N TRP A 355 -27.29 -42.80 15.87
CA TRP A 355 -28.63 -42.63 16.44
C TRP A 355 -28.72 -42.98 17.92
N ASN A 356 -29.42 -42.14 18.69
CA ASN A 356 -29.68 -42.33 20.11
C ASN A 356 -28.38 -42.47 20.93
N THR A 357 -27.38 -41.65 20.57
CA THR A 357 -26.11 -41.55 21.29
C THR A 357 -25.87 -40.16 21.88
N TRP A 358 -24.94 -40.07 22.84
CA TRP A 358 -24.50 -38.83 23.50
C TRP A 358 -22.98 -38.84 23.74
N PRO A 359 -22.35 -37.69 24.09
CA PRO A 359 -20.91 -37.61 24.31
C PRO A 359 -20.36 -38.70 25.25
N GLY A 360 -19.36 -39.43 24.75
CA GLY A 360 -18.70 -40.53 25.47
C GLY A 360 -19.24 -41.94 25.15
N GLN A 361 -20.30 -42.07 24.35
CA GLN A 361 -20.77 -43.38 23.92
C GLN A 361 -20.06 -43.89 22.65
N PRO A 362 -19.93 -45.22 22.50
CA PRO A 362 -19.55 -45.81 21.23
C PRO A 362 -20.56 -45.41 20.13
N GLY A 363 -20.07 -44.83 19.03
CA GLY A 363 -20.91 -44.38 17.91
C GLY A 363 -21.34 -42.92 17.97
N TRP A 364 -21.01 -42.17 19.03
CA TRP A 364 -21.21 -40.71 19.05
C TRP A 364 -20.42 -40.03 17.92
N ASP A 365 -21.13 -39.28 17.08
CA ASP A 365 -20.55 -38.40 16.08
C ASP A 365 -21.13 -37.00 16.26
N THR A 366 -20.30 -36.07 16.74
CA THR A 366 -20.74 -34.70 17.04
C THR A 366 -21.28 -33.95 15.83
N ARG A 367 -20.97 -34.40 14.61
CA ARG A 367 -21.48 -33.79 13.37
C ARG A 367 -22.96 -34.10 13.12
N CYS A 368 -23.50 -35.12 13.79
CA CYS A 368 -24.90 -35.52 13.68
C CYS A 368 -25.81 -34.84 14.72
N ASP A 369 -25.25 -34.07 15.67
CA ASP A 369 -25.98 -33.29 16.68
C ASP A 369 -26.18 -31.85 16.14
N PHE A 370 -27.14 -31.65 15.23
CA PHE A 370 -27.34 -30.38 14.53
C PHE A 370 -27.86 -29.27 15.45
N ASN A 371 -28.67 -29.63 16.44
CA ASN A 371 -29.20 -28.67 17.42
C ASN A 371 -28.22 -28.39 18.59
N ARG A 372 -27.09 -29.11 18.62
CA ARG A 372 -26.01 -29.02 19.61
C ARG A 372 -26.53 -29.23 21.04
N ASP A 373 -27.48 -30.13 21.27
CA ASP A 373 -28.05 -30.43 22.58
C ASP A 373 -27.35 -31.58 23.33
N GLY A 374 -26.40 -32.23 22.68
CA GLY A 374 -25.63 -33.34 23.23
C GLY A 374 -26.34 -34.68 23.12
N PHE A 375 -27.38 -34.81 22.29
CA PHE A 375 -28.11 -36.06 22.09
C PHE A 375 -28.61 -36.19 20.66
N ILE A 376 -28.18 -37.24 19.95
CA ILE A 376 -28.58 -37.45 18.55
C ILE A 376 -29.92 -38.17 18.48
N ASP A 377 -30.98 -37.47 18.07
CA ASP A 377 -32.32 -38.03 17.98
C ASP A 377 -33.19 -37.49 16.82
N MET A 378 -34.51 -37.55 16.98
CA MET A 378 -35.46 -37.08 15.99
C MET A 378 -35.39 -35.58 15.74
N LEU A 379 -34.87 -34.79 16.69
CA LEU A 379 -34.64 -33.36 16.52
C LEU A 379 -33.52 -33.06 15.53
N ASP A 380 -32.54 -33.97 15.36
CA ASP A 380 -31.49 -33.86 14.34
C ASP A 380 -31.93 -34.46 12.99
N LEU A 381 -32.79 -35.48 13.02
CA LEU A 381 -33.39 -35.96 11.77
C LEU A 381 -34.26 -34.90 11.09
N GLY A 382 -34.88 -34.00 11.87
CA GLY A 382 -35.76 -32.95 11.36
C GLY A 382 -35.11 -32.04 10.31
N PRO A 383 -34.01 -31.33 10.62
CA PRO A 383 -33.29 -30.49 9.67
C PRO A 383 -32.81 -31.23 8.42
N LEU A 384 -32.19 -32.41 8.60
CA LEU A 384 -31.75 -33.25 7.48
C LEU A 384 -32.91 -33.63 6.55
N ALA A 385 -34.03 -34.09 7.12
CA ALA A 385 -35.22 -34.42 6.33
C ALA A 385 -35.85 -33.19 5.67
N GLY A 386 -35.78 -32.02 6.30
CA GLY A 386 -36.27 -30.76 5.77
C GLY A 386 -35.48 -30.26 4.56
N ASN A 387 -34.18 -30.56 4.52
CA ASN A 387 -33.26 -30.13 3.47
C ASN A 387 -32.93 -31.25 2.46
N TRP A 388 -33.66 -32.37 2.50
CA TRP A 388 -33.39 -33.54 1.65
C TRP A 388 -33.34 -33.21 0.15
N GLY A 389 -32.24 -33.59 -0.49
CA GLY A 389 -32.00 -33.40 -1.92
C GLY A 389 -31.66 -31.96 -2.32
N GLN A 390 -31.37 -31.09 -1.36
CA GLN A 390 -30.85 -29.74 -1.61
C GLN A 390 -29.31 -29.75 -1.62
N TRP A 391 -28.73 -28.81 -2.37
CA TRP A 391 -27.30 -28.49 -2.36
C TRP A 391 -27.06 -27.06 -1.89
N GLY A 392 -25.81 -26.76 -1.55
CA GLY A 392 -25.38 -25.43 -1.17
C GLY A 392 -25.22 -24.49 -2.37
N GLU A 393 -25.47 -23.21 -2.12
CA GLU A 393 -25.55 -22.17 -3.14
C GLU A 393 -24.21 -21.83 -3.79
N ILE A 394 -23.08 -22.17 -3.14
CA ILE A 394 -21.74 -21.99 -3.75
C ILE A 394 -21.59 -22.80 -5.04
N LEU A 395 -22.29 -23.94 -5.17
CA LEU A 395 -22.22 -24.76 -6.39
C LEU A 395 -22.92 -24.12 -7.60
N ASP A 396 -23.69 -23.05 -7.39
CA ASP A 396 -24.41 -22.31 -8.44
C ASP A 396 -23.67 -21.04 -8.91
N LEU A 397 -22.52 -20.71 -8.31
CA LEU A 397 -21.61 -19.62 -8.71
C LEU A 397 -20.61 -20.08 -9.78
#